data_AF-A0A817YZ19-F1
#
_entry.id   AF-A0A817YZ19-F1
#
_cell.length_a   1.000
_cell.length_b   1.000
_cell.length_c   1.000
_cell.angle_alpha   90.00
_cell.angle_beta   90.00
_cell.angle_gamma   90.00
#
_symmetry.space_group_name_H-M   'P 1'
#
loop_
_entity.id
_entity.type
_entity.pdbx_description
1 polymer ?
#
loop_
_entity_poly.entity_id
_entity_poly.type
_entity_poly.pdbx_seq_one_letter_code
_entity_poly.pdbx_strand_id
1 'polypeptide(L)' 'MQGKFQMHVVPKSGHAVHEDAPEQVADCIASFLVRHKLVQANDEHFQATLPGSHLDLNTAHSPDLQATEQLENFFC' A
#
# COMPACT_ATOMS: atom_id res chain seq x y z
N MET A 1 -16.92 -15.15 7.74
CA MET A 1 -16.29 -14.10 6.92
C MET A 1 -15.07 -14.69 6.22
N GLN A 2 -15.22 -15.12 4.97
CA GLN A 2 -14.11 -15.61 4.15
C GLN A 2 -13.70 -14.47 3.20
N GLY A 3 -12.76 -13.64 3.64
CA GLY A 3 -12.20 -12.53 2.88
C GLY A 3 -10.79 -12.22 3.37
N LYS A 4 -9.98 -11.56 2.54
CA LYS A 4 -8.66 -11.05 2.95
C LYS A 4 -8.87 -9.66 3.50
N PHE A 5 -8.55 -9.45 4.77
CA PHE A 5 -8.67 -8.16 5.43
C PHE A 5 -7.34 -7.83 6.10
N GLN A 6 -6.98 -6.56 6.06
CA GLN A 6 -5.83 -6.03 6.78
C GLN A 6 -6.31 -4.86 7.62
N MET A 7 -5.96 -4.87 8.91
CA MET A 7 -6.20 -3.73 9.79
C MET A 7 -4.93 -2.88 9.86
N HIS A 8 -5.10 -1.57 9.67
CA HIS A 8 -4.04 -0.59 9.86
C HIS A 8 -4.57 0.57 10.69
N VAL A 9 -3.75 1.05 11.62
CA VAL A 9 -4.08 2.20 12.46
C VAL A 9 -3.27 3.38 11.95
N VAL A 10 -3.95 4.41 11.47
CA VAL A 10 -3.34 5.66 11.03
C VAL A 10 -3.40 6.64 12.19
N PRO A 11 -2.29 6.86 12.93
CA PRO A 11 -2.30 7.78 14.05
C PRO A 11 -2.51 9.22 13.55
N LYS A 12 -3.13 10.06 14.38
CA LYS A 12 -3.39 11.49 14.12
C LYS A 12 -4.44 11.80 13.05
N SER A 13 -5.18 10.81 12.54
CA SER A 13 -6.39 11.04 11.74
C SER A 13 -7.63 11.09 12.63
N GLY A 14 -8.54 12.04 12.40
CA GLY A 14 -9.65 12.34 13.33
C GLY A 14 -11.00 12.60 12.66
N HIS A 15 -11.03 13.14 11.44
CA HIS A 15 -12.27 13.37 10.68
C HIS A 15 -12.51 12.21 9.71
N ALA A 16 -11.65 12.12 8.70
CA ALA A 16 -11.73 11.13 7.64
C ALA A 16 -10.30 10.75 7.24
N VAL A 17 -9.91 9.49 7.47
CA VAL A 17 -8.52 9.03 7.33
C VAL A 17 -7.92 9.28 5.94
N HIS A 18 -8.72 9.21 4.88
CA HIS A 18 -8.28 9.43 3.50
C HIS A 18 -8.14 10.90 3.14
N GLU A 19 -8.84 11.81 3.83
CA GLU A 19 -8.68 13.26 3.68
C GLU A 19 -7.53 13.78 4.58
N ASP A 20 -7.45 13.26 5.81
CA ASP A 20 -6.45 13.67 6.81
C ASP A 20 -5.04 13.12 6.50
N ALA A 21 -4.96 11.91 5.94
CA ALA A 21 -3.69 11.21 5.68
C ALA A 21 -3.75 10.39 4.36
N PRO A 22 -3.95 11.05 3.21
CA PRO A 22 -4.12 10.39 1.91
C PRO A 22 -2.94 9.48 1.54
N GLU A 23 -1.70 9.91 1.81
CA GLU A 23 -0.49 9.14 1.50
C GLU A 23 -0.43 7.81 2.26
N GLN A 24 -0.68 7.83 3.57
CA GLN A 24 -0.66 6.62 4.41
C GLN A 24 -1.77 5.65 4.01
N VAL A 25 -2.92 6.17 3.58
CA VAL A 25 -4.02 5.35 3.04
C VAL A 25 -3.62 4.72 1.72
N ALA A 26 -3.01 5.48 0.80
CA ALA A 26 -2.52 4.95 -0.47
C ALA A 26 -1.50 3.83 -0.26
N ASP A 27 -0.55 4.02 0.67
CA ASP A 27 0.48 3.01 1.00
C ASP A 27 -0.15 1.72 1.55
N CYS A 28 -1.16 1.84 2.42
CA CYS A 28 -1.89 0.69 2.95
C CYS A 28 -2.58 -0.11 1.85
N ILE A 29 -3.28 0.59 0.95
CA ILE A 29 -4.00 -0.02 -0.16
C ILE A 29 -3.02 -0.68 -1.14
N ALA A 30 -1.98 0.04 -1.57
CA ALA A 30 -0.96 -0.49 -2.48
C ALA A 30 -0.29 -1.73 -1.89
N SER A 31 0.07 -1.69 -0.60
CA SER A 31 0.69 -2.81 0.10
C SER A 31 -0.21 -4.04 0.16
N PHE A 32 -1.51 -3.82 0.39
CA PHE A 32 -2.52 -4.87 0.40
C PHE A 32 -2.66 -5.52 -0.98
N LEU A 33 -2.79 -4.70 -2.04
CA LEU A 33 -2.98 -5.18 -3.40
C LEU A 33 -1.76 -5.98 -3.90
N VAL A 34 -0.55 -5.47 -3.68
CA VAL A 34 0.70 -6.14 -4.07
C VAL A 34 0.89 -7.45 -3.30
N ARG A 35 0.65 -7.45 -1.98
CA ARG A 35 0.75 -8.67 -1.15
C ARG A 35 -0.18 -9.78 -1.64
N HIS A 36 -1.39 -9.41 -2.05
CA HIS A 36 -2.37 -10.36 -2.54
C HIS A 36 -2.24 -10.65 -4.05
N LYS A 37 -1.17 -10.17 -4.69
CA LYS A 37 -0.86 -10.37 -6.11
C LYS A 37 -2.00 -9.90 -7.02
N LEU A 38 -2.74 -8.91 -6.57
CA LEU A 38 -3.81 -8.28 -7.35
C LEU A 38 -3.24 -7.25 -8.33
N VAL A 39 -2.10 -6.65 -7.96
CA VAL A 39 -1.32 -5.72 -8.79
C VAL A 39 0.17 -5.99 -8.62
N GLN A 40 0.98 -5.42 -9.50
CA GLN A 40 2.43 -5.34 -9.34
C GLN A 40 2.81 -3.89 -9.03
N ALA A 41 3.89 -3.71 -8.27
CA ALA A 41 4.43 -2.38 -8.05
C ALA A 41 5.05 -1.85 -9.34
N ASN A 42 4.78 -0.60 -9.67
CA ASN A 42 5.43 0.07 -10.80
C ASN A 42 6.87 0.45 -10.46
N ASP A 43 7.07 0.82 -9.19
CA ASP A 43 8.38 1.13 -8.66
C ASP A 43 9.00 -0.08 -8.01
N GLU A 44 10.16 -0.37 -8.53
CA GLU A 44 11.21 -1.22 -8.01
C GLU A 44 11.47 -1.05 -6.49
N HIS A 45 11.37 0.18 -6.00
CA HIS A 45 11.61 0.55 -4.60
C HIS A 45 10.36 0.48 -3.72
N PHE A 46 9.23 -0.02 -4.23
CA PHE A 46 8.01 -0.12 -3.44
C PHE A 46 8.16 -1.13 -2.29
N GLN A 47 8.17 -0.62 -1.06
CA GLN A 47 8.25 -1.44 0.15
C GLN A 47 6.83 -1.70 0.66
N ALA A 48 6.26 -2.86 0.31
CA ALA A 48 4.96 -3.26 0.82
C ALA A 48 4.99 -3.39 2.35
N THR A 49 4.23 -2.58 3.06
CA THR A 49 4.17 -2.57 4.53
C THR A 49 3.54 -3.86 5.04
N LEU A 50 4.37 -4.81 5.49
CA LEU A 50 3.95 -6.09 6.06
C LEU A 50 3.38 -5.87 7.48
N PRO A 51 2.19 -6.43 7.80
CA PRO A 51 1.69 -6.38 9.17
C PRO A 51 2.66 -7.16 10.08
N GLY A 52 3.39 -6.41 10.91
CA GLY A 52 4.43 -6.94 11.82
C GLY A 52 5.85 -6.42 11.59
N SER A 53 6.12 -5.65 10.53
CA SER A 53 7.47 -5.14 10.22
C SER A 53 7.69 -3.67 10.63
N HIS A 54 7.13 -3.22 11.76
CA HIS A 54 7.57 -1.97 12.38
C HIS A 54 8.94 -2.19 13.04
N LEU A 55 9.97 -2.34 12.21
CA LEU A 55 11.37 -2.21 12.59
C LEU A 55 12.03 -1.34 11.51
N ASP A 56 12.16 -0.06 11.85
CA ASP A 56 13.09 0.96 11.34
C ASP A 56 13.55 0.84 9.87
N LEU A 57 13.06 1.76 9.03
CA LEU A 57 13.51 1.96 7.65
C LEU A 57 15.00 2.34 7.60
N ASN A 58 15.84 1.35 7.34
CA ASN A 58 17.08 1.50 6.59
C ASN A 58 17.42 0.14 6.00
N THR A 59 17.09 -0.09 4.72
CA THR A 59 17.87 -0.91 3.76
C THR A 59 17.01 -1.39 2.58
N ALA A 60 17.44 -0.97 1.38
CA ALA A 60 17.41 -1.65 0.07
C ALA A 60 16.05 -1.91 -0.61
N HIS A 61 15.93 -2.08 -1.93
CA HIS A 61 16.67 -1.76 -3.17
C HIS A 61 15.79 -2.42 -4.27
N SER A 62 15.55 -1.73 -5.39
CA SER A 62 14.98 -2.16 -6.69
C SER A 62 15.38 -3.55 -7.25
N PRO A 63 14.83 -4.14 -8.38
CA PRO A 63 13.77 -3.77 -9.37
C PRO A 63 12.79 -4.83 -9.97
N ASP A 64 11.67 -4.43 -10.63
CA ASP A 64 11.33 -4.78 -12.06
C ASP A 64 9.92 -4.30 -12.56
N LEU A 65 9.88 -3.73 -13.77
CA LEU A 65 8.75 -3.08 -14.48
C LEU A 65 7.78 -4.06 -15.19
N GLN A 66 6.45 -3.86 -15.13
CA GLN A 66 5.53 -4.09 -16.29
C GLN A 66 4.02 -3.72 -16.19
N ALA A 67 3.45 -3.17 -15.12
CA ALA A 67 1.98 -3.16 -14.94
C ALA A 67 1.29 -1.77 -14.82
N THR A 68 1.68 -0.79 -15.62
CA THR A 68 1.28 0.63 -15.47
C THR A 68 -0.09 1.06 -16.03
N GLU A 69 -1.03 0.16 -16.40
CA GLU A 69 -2.27 0.56 -17.12
C GLU A 69 -3.61 0.23 -16.43
N GLN A 70 -3.63 -0.27 -15.18
CA GLN A 70 -4.89 -0.73 -14.55
C GLN A 70 -5.42 0.20 -13.44
N LEU A 71 -4.70 1.25 -13.04
CA LEU A 71 -5.04 2.06 -11.87
C LEU A 71 -5.93 3.29 -12.15
N GLU A 72 -6.09 3.72 -13.41
CA GLU A 72 -6.93 4.89 -13.72
C GLU A 72 -8.45 4.61 -13.68
N ASN A 73 -8.88 3.35 -13.71
CA ASN A 73 -10.31 2.99 -13.72
C ASN A 73 -10.90 2.71 -12.33
N PHE A 74 -10.13 2.83 -11.25
CA PHE A 74 -10.64 2.60 -9.89
C PHE A 74 -10.94 3.89 -9.11
N PHE A 75 -10.52 5.05 -9.64
CA PHE A 75 -10.67 6.36 -9.00
C PHE A 75 -11.40 7.41 -9.87
N CYS A 76 -12.19 6.97 -10.87
CA CYS A 76 -13.18 7.84 -11.54
C CYS A 76 -14.61 7.47 -11.11
#